data_AF-A0A640W2Z8-F1
#
_entry.id   AF-A0A640W2Z8-F1
#
_cell.length_a   1.000
_cell.length_b   1.000
_cell.length_c   1.000
_cell.angle_alpha   90.00
_cell.angle_beta   90.00
_cell.angle_gamma   90.00
#
_symmetry.space_group_name_H-M   'P 1'
#
loop_
_entity.id
_entity.type
_entity.pdbx_description
1 polymer ?
#
loop_
_entity_poly.entity_id
_entity_poly.type
_entity_poly.pdbx_seq_one_letter_code
_entity_poly.pdbx_strand_id
1 'polypeptide(L)'
;MKALIELNRNYRQIELKKVKKPRIWKEKELLNGKVANAMVIVLRTKGCRWSHLSGCTMCGYFKETYDAGYEEIKKQIDGRGIQKI
;
A
#
# COMPACT_ATOMS: atom_id res chain seq x y z
N MET A 1 -2.39 25.02 -13.89
CA MET A 1 -2.62 23.58 -13.60
C MET A 1 -1.35 22.72 -13.69
N LYS A 2 -0.49 22.87 -14.71
CA LYS A 2 0.74 22.05 -14.87
C LYS A 2 1.68 22.08 -13.65
N ALA A 3 1.91 23.26 -13.07
CA ALA A 3 2.76 23.41 -11.89
C ALA A 3 2.27 22.60 -10.67
N LEU A 4 0.94 22.51 -10.46
CA LEU A 4 0.36 21.72 -9.37
C LEU A 4 0.57 20.22 -9.61
N ILE A 5 0.40 19.77 -10.86
CA ILE A 5 0.65 18.38 -11.24
C ILE A 5 2.11 18.00 -11.00
N GLU A 6 3.03 18.87 -11.39
CA GLU A 6 4.46 18.66 -11.24
C GLU A 6 4.90 18.66 -9.77
N LEU A 7 4.38 19.60 -8.97
CA LEU A 7 4.60 19.63 -7.52
C LEU A 7 4.11 18.35 -6.84
N ASN A 8 2.90 17.90 -7.18
CA ASN A 8 2.35 16.66 -6.63
C ASN A 8 3.18 15.43 -7.04
N ARG A 9 3.65 15.39 -8.28
CA ARG A 9 4.50 14.30 -8.77
C ARG A 9 5.83 14.25 -8.01
N ASN A 10 6.51 15.40 -7.87
CA ASN A 10 7.80 15.48 -7.18
C ASN A 10 7.69 15.10 -5.71
N TYR A 11 6.69 15.64 -4.99
CA TYR A 11 6.45 15.30 -3.58
C TYR A 11 6.22 13.79 -3.38
N ARG A 12 5.40 13.17 -4.23
CA ARG A 12 5.09 11.74 -4.11
C ARG A 12 6.28 10.84 -4.45
N GLN A 13 7.07 11.19 -5.47
CA GLN A 13 8.25 10.39 -5.84
C GLN A 13 9.30 10.34 -4.72
N ILE A 14 9.44 11.40 -3.92
CA ILE A 14 10.30 11.41 -2.73
C ILE A 14 9.85 10.36 -1.71
N GLU A 15 8.54 10.19 -1.50
CA GLU A 15 8.02 9.17 -0.57
C GLU A 15 8.14 7.73 -1.11
N LEU A 16 7.99 7.53 -2.43
CA LEU A 16 7.94 6.20 -3.06
C LEU A 16 9.31 5.48 -3.14
N LYS A 17 10.43 6.23 -3.20
CA LYS A 17 11.78 5.64 -3.37
C LYS A 17 12.18 4.64 -2.28
N LYS A 18 11.48 4.60 -1.15
CA LYS A 18 11.74 3.67 -0.05
C LYS A 18 10.89 2.40 -0.21
N VAL A 19 11.51 1.28 -0.60
CA VAL A 19 10.88 -0.05 -0.50
C VAL A 19 10.67 -0.38 0.98
N LYS A 20 9.44 -0.72 1.37
CA LYS A 20 9.05 -1.05 2.74
C LYS A 20 8.36 -2.41 2.78
N LYS A 21 8.31 -3.02 3.97
CA LYS A 21 7.49 -4.20 4.23
C LYS A 21 6.00 -3.85 4.16
N PRO A 22 5.12 -4.81 3.82
CA PRO A 22 3.67 -4.59 3.88
C PRO A 22 3.25 -4.30 5.31
N ARG A 23 2.18 -3.51 5.47
CA ARG A 23 1.56 -3.32 6.79
C ARG A 23 0.65 -4.49 7.07
N ILE A 24 0.79 -5.06 8.26
CA ILE A 24 0.02 -6.23 8.70
C ILE A 24 -0.38 -5.97 10.14
N TRP A 25 -1.66 -6.17 10.46
CA TRP A 25 -2.17 -6.14 11.84
C TRP A 25 -3.34 -7.10 12.02
N LYS A 26 -3.67 -7.38 13.28
CA LYS A 26 -4.86 -8.12 13.70
C LYS A 26 -5.76 -7.20 14.48
N GLU A 27 -7.05 -7.40 14.34
CA GLU A 27 -8.04 -6.72 15.13
C GLU A 27 -9.25 -7.62 15.39
N LYS A 28 -10.06 -7.23 16.36
CA LYS A 28 -11.36 -7.85 16.58
C LYS A 28 -12.35 -7.11 15.69
N GLU A 29 -13.08 -7.84 14.88
CA GLU A 29 -14.13 -7.24 14.06
C GLU A 29 -15.48 -7.93 14.19
N LEU A 30 -16.55 -7.18 13.91
CA LEU A 30 -17.90 -7.69 13.93
C LEU A 30 -18.24 -8.33 12.58
N LEU A 31 -18.30 -9.66 12.55
CA LEU A 31 -18.70 -10.44 11.37
C LEU A 31 -20.00 -11.17 11.67
N ASN A 32 -21.08 -10.81 10.96
CA ASN A 32 -22.42 -11.40 11.12
C ASN A 32 -22.91 -11.39 12.58
N GLY A 33 -22.71 -10.28 13.29
CA GLY A 33 -23.13 -10.12 14.69
C GLY A 33 -22.28 -10.86 15.72
N LYS A 34 -21.17 -11.49 15.31
CA LYS A 34 -20.21 -12.13 16.22
C LYS A 34 -18.85 -11.46 16.13
N VAL A 35 -18.17 -11.33 17.26
CA VAL A 35 -16.79 -10.83 17.31
C VAL A 35 -15.87 -11.92 16.77
N ALA A 36 -15.16 -11.62 15.69
CA ALA A 36 -14.19 -12.50 15.03
C ALA A 36 -12.79 -11.89 15.05
N ASN A 37 -11.76 -12.73 14.95
CA ASN A 37 -10.41 -12.25 14.67
C ASN A 37 -10.31 -11.92 13.19
N ALA A 38 -10.01 -10.68 12.86
CA ALA A 38 -9.68 -10.24 11.51
C ALA A 38 -8.17 -9.99 11.40
N MET A 39 -7.65 -10.22 10.21
CA MET A 39 -6.28 -9.86 9.83
C MET A 39 -6.37 -8.94 8.63
N VAL A 40 -5.66 -7.82 8.68
CA VAL A 40 -5.56 -6.89 7.56
C VAL A 40 -4.12 -6.87 7.08
N ILE A 41 -3.97 -6.98 5.76
CA ILE A 41 -2.71 -6.81 5.06
C ILE A 41 -2.88 -5.74 3.99
N VAL A 42 -1.97 -4.77 3.95
CA VAL A 42 -1.87 -3.79 2.88
C VAL A 42 -0.69 -4.18 2.00
N LEU A 43 -1.00 -4.86 0.90
CA LEU A 43 -0.02 -5.22 -0.12
C LEU A 43 0.47 -3.97 -0.85
N ARG A 44 1.78 -3.89 -1.01
CA ARG A 44 2.42 -2.84 -1.78
C ARG A 44 2.55 -3.27 -3.23
N THR A 45 1.92 -2.53 -4.14
CA THR A 45 1.79 -2.91 -5.56
C THR A 45 2.36 -1.83 -6.47
N LYS A 46 2.38 -2.09 -7.79
CA LYS A 46 2.70 -1.08 -8.82
C LYS A 46 1.86 0.19 -8.74
N GLY A 47 0.70 0.15 -8.08
CA GLY A 47 -0.22 1.27 -7.98
C GLY A 47 -1.13 1.40 -9.19
N CYS A 48 -1.91 2.47 -9.22
CA CYS A 48 -2.89 2.73 -10.26
C CYS A 48 -2.38 3.77 -11.26
N ARG A 49 -3.03 3.88 -12.42
CA ARG A 49 -2.69 4.89 -13.43
C ARG A 49 -2.54 6.30 -12.83
N TRP A 50 -3.41 6.66 -11.89
CA TRP A 50 -3.39 7.97 -11.25
C TRP A 50 -2.17 8.16 -10.35
N SER A 51 -1.71 7.15 -9.61
CA SER A 51 -0.50 7.27 -8.78
C SER A 51 0.76 7.54 -9.60
N HIS A 52 0.79 7.13 -10.88
CA HIS A 52 1.92 7.40 -11.78
C HIS A 52 1.89 8.78 -12.44
N LEU A 53 0.71 9.39 -12.59
CA LEU A 53 0.56 10.70 -13.25
C LEU A 53 0.76 11.87 -12.27
N SER A 54 -0.18 12.04 -11.35
CA SER A 54 -0.21 13.15 -10.38
C SER A 54 -0.69 12.73 -8.99
N GLY A 55 -1.17 11.50 -8.85
CA GLY A 55 -1.82 10.97 -7.65
C GLY A 55 -3.25 11.49 -7.46
N CYS A 56 -4.06 10.74 -6.70
CA CYS A 56 -5.37 11.20 -6.26
C CYS A 56 -5.22 12.01 -4.97
N THR A 57 -5.91 13.14 -4.85
CA THR A 57 -5.89 13.99 -3.65
C THR A 57 -6.39 13.28 -2.40
N MET A 58 -7.32 12.34 -2.56
CA MET A 58 -7.97 11.61 -1.45
C MET A 58 -7.46 10.18 -1.22
N CYS A 59 -6.57 9.67 -2.08
CA CYS A 59 -6.07 8.30 -1.89
C CYS A 59 -4.84 8.31 -0.99
N GLY A 60 -4.91 7.64 0.17
CA GLY A 60 -3.76 7.42 1.05
C GLY A 60 -2.87 6.23 0.64
N TYR A 61 -3.41 5.27 -0.12
CA TYR A 61 -2.71 4.05 -0.54
C TYR A 61 -1.60 4.28 -1.58
N PHE A 62 -1.50 5.47 -2.16
CA PHE A 62 -0.34 5.79 -3.00
C PHE A 62 0.99 5.64 -2.25
N LYS A 63 1.01 5.82 -0.92
CA LYS A 63 2.22 5.61 -0.10
C LYS A 63 2.67 4.15 -0.05
N GLU A 64 1.75 3.24 -0.40
CA GLU A 64 1.95 1.80 -0.49
C GLU A 64 2.22 1.36 -1.93
N THR A 65 2.41 2.30 -2.86
CA THR A 65 2.84 2.01 -4.23
C THR A 65 4.37 1.91 -4.33
N TYR A 66 4.89 1.07 -5.22
CA TYR A 66 6.25 1.10 -5.77
C TYR A 66 6.29 0.16 -6.97
N ASP A 67 7.39 0.11 -7.74
CA ASP A 67 7.49 -0.82 -8.87
C ASP A 67 7.59 -2.29 -8.42
N ALA A 68 6.44 -2.86 -8.05
CA ALA A 68 6.31 -4.21 -7.51
C ALA A 68 5.84 -5.17 -8.60
N GLY A 69 6.75 -6.07 -8.99
CA GLY A 69 6.45 -7.22 -9.84
C GLY A 69 5.87 -8.40 -9.05
N TYR A 70 5.66 -9.51 -9.75
CA TYR A 70 5.16 -10.76 -9.17
C TYR A 70 6.03 -11.26 -7.99
N GLU A 71 7.35 -11.32 -8.17
CA GLU A 71 8.29 -11.78 -7.15
C GLU A 71 8.27 -10.89 -5.90
N GLU A 72 8.17 -9.57 -6.09
CA GLU A 72 8.02 -8.61 -5.00
C GLU A 72 6.73 -8.80 -4.22
N ILE A 73 5.60 -9.07 -4.89
CA ILE A 73 4.33 -9.36 -4.22
C ILE A 73 4.42 -10.70 -3.47
N LYS A 74 5.01 -11.72 -4.10
CA LYS A 74 5.21 -13.03 -3.49
C LYS A 74 6.04 -12.94 -2.20
N LYS A 75 7.16 -12.19 -2.22
CA LYS A 75 7.97 -11.92 -1.02
C LYS A 75 7.18 -11.22 0.10
N GLN A 76 6.18 -10.41 -0.23
CA GLN A 76 5.33 -9.75 0.77
C GLN A 76 4.37 -10.71 1.47
N ILE A 77 3.88 -11.73 0.75
CA ILE A 77 3.02 -12.79 1.29
C ILE A 77 3.86 -13.80 2.06
N ASP A 78 4.97 -14.26 1.48
CA ASP A 78 5.84 -15.28 2.07
C ASP A 78 6.66 -14.76 3.25
N GLY A 79 6.70 -13.44 3.44
CA GLY A 79 7.38 -12.79 4.55
C GLY A 79 6.86 -13.26 5.90
N ARG A 80 7.78 -13.47 6.86
CA ARG A 80 7.55 -13.91 8.26
C ARG A 80 6.45 -13.14 9.04
N GLY A 81 5.93 -12.03 8.52
CA GLY A 81 4.83 -11.26 9.11
C GLY A 81 3.48 -11.99 9.07
N ILE A 82 3.26 -12.90 8.10
CA ILE A 82 2.07 -13.76 8.06
C ILE A 82 2.23 -15.00 8.96
N GLN A 83 3.47 -15.46 9.16
CA GLN A 83 3.77 -16.73 9.87
C GLN A 83 3.98 -16.58 11.38
N LYS A 84 4.23 -15.36 11.90
CA LYS A 84 4.29 -15.09 13.36
C LYS A 84 2.90 -14.75 13.95
N ILE A 85 1.85 -15.26 13.31
CA ILE A 85 0.43 -15.03 13.62
C ILE A 85 -0.12 -16.21 14.38
#